data_AF-A0ABD0U5Y5-F1
#
_entry.id   AF-A0ABD0U5Y5-F1
#
_cell.length_a   1.000
_cell.length_b   1.000
_cell.length_c   1.000
_cell.angle_alpha   90.00
_cell.angle_beta   90.00
_cell.angle_gamma   90.00
#
_symmetry.space_group_name_H-M   'P 1'
#
loop_
_entity.id
_entity.type
_entity.pdbx_description
1 polymer ?
#
loop_
_entity_poly.entity_id
_entity_poly.type
_entity_poly.pdbx_seq_one_letter_code
_entity_poly.pdbx_strand_id
1 'polypeptide(L)'
;MATLTTISPTSCSSLFPFRSQPSPFILTSDPSIAPKSGRTPQNLASPRYSHFRRFLAAAQPVFPTSSALVSSVDDLFEFICSGPLLQRTGFTAESVAEGIDKWLLCGGYLCRLFGLNELQLTAPEKARVYHFYVPVFLWCEKQIERHVLGFGDVEEVAPPLVIGISAPQGSGKTTLVFALEYLFRRTGRNAATLSIDDFYLTAEEQAKLRSQNPGNALLEFRGNAGSHDLQFSLDTLTALKELTKAGMKMKLPRYDKSSHGGRGDRADPSEWPEVEGPLTVVLFEGWMLGFQPLPSDVVKAVDPQKS
;
A
#
# COMPACT_ATOMS: atom_id res chain seq x y z
N MET A 1 12.18 -3.11 -11.34
CA MET A 1 10.82 -2.92 -11.88
C MET A 1 9.83 -3.29 -10.78
N ALA A 2 8.78 -2.51 -10.54
CA ALA A 2 7.76 -2.88 -9.57
C ALA A 2 6.78 -3.88 -10.20
N THR A 3 6.37 -4.89 -9.43
CA THR A 3 5.37 -5.88 -9.80
C THR A 3 4.10 -5.60 -9.02
N LEU A 4 2.97 -5.54 -9.72
CA LEU A 4 1.64 -5.41 -9.14
C LEU A 4 0.92 -6.73 -9.31
N THR A 5 0.28 -7.23 -8.26
CA THR A 5 -0.50 -8.47 -8.32
C THR A 5 -1.73 -8.38 -7.43
N THR A 6 -2.80 -9.06 -7.81
CA THR A 6 -3.95 -9.24 -6.92
C THR A 6 -3.68 -10.43 -6.01
N ILE A 7 -4.05 -10.33 -4.73
CA ILE A 7 -3.86 -11.41 -3.76
C ILE A 7 -5.22 -12.09 -3.54
N SER A 8 -5.33 -13.35 -3.97
CA SER A 8 -6.53 -14.20 -3.82
C SER A 8 -6.57 -14.91 -2.46
N PRO A 9 -7.74 -15.17 -1.85
CA PRO A 9 -7.86 -15.93 -0.59
C PRO A 9 -7.25 -17.34 -0.64
N THR A 10 -7.24 -18.02 -1.79
CA THR A 10 -6.58 -19.33 -1.94
C THR A 10 -5.05 -19.25 -2.05
N SER A 11 -4.49 -18.04 -2.13
CA SER A 11 -3.05 -17.77 -2.23
C SER A 11 -2.40 -17.23 -0.96
N CYS A 12 -3.13 -17.09 0.16
CA CYS A 12 -2.50 -16.71 1.44
C CYS A 12 -1.47 -17.75 1.94
N SER A 13 -1.66 -19.03 1.60
CA SER A 13 -0.69 -20.10 1.87
C SER A 13 0.52 -20.08 0.91
N SER A 14 0.43 -19.41 -0.23
CA SER A 14 1.56 -19.22 -1.16
C SER A 14 2.33 -17.91 -0.95
N LEU A 15 1.89 -17.05 -0.02
CA LEU A 15 2.64 -15.86 0.39
C LEU A 15 3.78 -16.18 1.36
N PHE A 16 3.64 -17.21 2.20
CA PHE A 16 4.67 -17.59 3.19
C PHE A 16 4.60 -19.10 3.51
N PRO A 17 5.51 -19.94 2.96
CA PRO A 17 5.42 -21.41 3.07
C PRO A 17 6.05 -22.00 4.34
N PHE A 18 6.45 -21.19 5.33
CA PHE A 18 7.01 -21.71 6.58
C PHE A 18 5.91 -22.07 7.58
N ARG A 19 5.38 -23.28 7.46
CA ARG A 19 4.49 -23.88 8.46
C ARG A 19 5.34 -24.53 9.55
N SER A 20 5.59 -23.84 10.66
CA SER A 20 6.05 -24.51 11.89
C SER A 20 4.85 -25.22 12.52
N GLN A 21 4.92 -26.55 12.66
CA GLN A 21 3.89 -27.32 13.34
C GLN A 21 3.79 -26.94 14.83
N PRO A 22 2.60 -26.78 15.42
CA PRO A 22 2.45 -26.62 16.86
C PRO A 22 2.34 -27.99 17.55
N SER A 23 2.94 -28.11 18.73
CA SER A 23 2.61 -29.14 19.73
C SER A 23 2.02 -28.47 20.98
N PRO A 24 1.17 -29.18 21.74
CA PRO A 24 0.04 -28.57 22.44
C PRO A 24 0.38 -28.25 23.90
N PHE A 25 -0.14 -27.13 24.41
CA PHE A 25 -0.37 -26.98 25.84
C PHE A 25 -1.70 -26.25 26.10
N ILE A 26 -2.35 -26.68 27.18
CA ILE A 26 -3.77 -26.55 27.50
C ILE A 26 -3.92 -25.86 28.87
N LEU A 27 -5.06 -25.15 29.04
CA LEU A 27 -5.75 -24.68 30.27
C LEU A 27 -5.18 -23.40 30.95
N THR A 28 -5.94 -22.43 31.49
CA THR A 28 -7.35 -22.29 31.96
C THR A 28 -7.81 -20.81 32.00
N SER A 29 -9.13 -20.59 31.87
CA SER A 29 -9.94 -19.41 32.29
C SER A 29 -9.86 -19.15 33.82
N ASP A 30 -10.19 -18.00 34.42
CA ASP A 30 -11.44 -17.21 34.39
C ASP A 30 -11.27 -15.94 35.32
N PRO A 31 -12.29 -15.12 35.73
CA PRO A 31 -12.57 -13.79 35.17
C PRO A 31 -12.61 -12.62 36.18
N SER A 32 -12.96 -11.43 35.65
CA SER A 32 -13.65 -10.28 36.27
C SER A 32 -12.85 -8.97 36.51
N ILE A 33 -13.30 -7.89 35.86
CA ILE A 33 -13.93 -6.69 36.48
C ILE A 33 -13.98 -5.56 35.43
N ALA A 34 -15.15 -4.95 35.29
CA ALA A 34 -15.43 -3.67 34.62
C ALA A 34 -16.43 -2.89 35.52
N PRO A 35 -16.85 -1.65 35.20
CA PRO A 35 -16.15 -0.51 34.60
C PRO A 35 -16.36 0.79 35.43
N LYS A 36 -15.67 1.91 35.11
CA LYS A 36 -16.22 3.26 35.33
C LYS A 36 -15.84 4.27 34.24
N SER A 37 -16.84 5.11 33.98
CA SER A 37 -17.10 6.17 33.01
C SER A 37 -16.14 7.38 32.92
N GLY A 38 -16.01 7.92 31.70
CA GLY A 38 -16.46 9.29 31.39
C GLY A 38 -15.41 10.41 31.20
N ARG A 39 -15.16 10.82 29.95
CA ARG A 39 -15.15 12.24 29.49
C ARG A 39 -14.94 12.37 27.97
N THR A 40 -15.68 13.32 27.40
CA THR A 40 -15.75 13.76 26.00
C THR A 40 -14.61 14.76 25.64
N PRO A 41 -14.41 15.07 24.35
CA PRO A 41 -13.09 15.05 23.71
C PRO A 41 -12.39 16.41 23.67
N GLN A 42 -11.06 16.38 23.79
CA GLN A 42 -10.19 17.50 23.43
C GLN A 42 -9.49 17.17 22.11
N ASN A 43 -9.59 18.10 21.17
CA ASN A 43 -8.83 18.17 19.92
C ASN A 43 -7.33 18.02 20.20
N LEU A 44 -6.71 16.95 19.73
CA LEU A 44 -5.26 16.87 19.55
C LEU A 44 -4.94 16.64 18.08
N ALA A 45 -4.50 17.71 17.43
CA ALA A 45 -3.79 17.66 16.17
C ALA A 45 -2.46 16.91 16.39
N SER A 46 -2.28 15.79 15.70
CA SER A 46 -1.04 15.02 15.69
C SER A 46 0.05 15.78 14.90
N PRO A 47 1.25 15.98 15.49
CA PRO A 47 2.30 16.79 14.88
C PRO A 47 3.27 15.94 14.06
N ARG A 48 3.02 15.83 12.76
CA ARG A 48 4.02 15.58 11.70
C ARG A 48 3.34 15.98 10.38
N TYR A 49 4.03 16.76 9.55
CA TYR A 49 3.51 17.58 8.44
C TYR A 49 3.03 19.00 8.80
N SER A 50 3.85 19.76 9.54
CA SER A 50 3.63 21.20 9.74
C SER A 50 4.79 22.04 9.19
N HIS A 51 5.06 21.95 7.89
CA HIS A 51 5.88 22.96 7.18
C HIS A 51 5.49 23.03 5.71
N PHE A 52 4.38 23.71 5.40
CA PHE A 52 4.21 24.47 4.15
C PHE A 52 2.90 25.28 4.21
N ARG A 53 2.93 26.43 4.90
CA ARG A 53 1.89 27.46 4.81
C ARG A 53 2.55 28.83 4.85
N ARG A 54 2.79 29.39 3.66
CA ARG A 54 2.71 30.84 3.36
C ARG A 54 3.09 31.03 1.90
N PHE A 55 2.12 31.45 1.08
CA PHE A 55 2.16 32.62 0.20
C PHE A 55 0.96 32.54 -0.75
N LEU A 56 -0.03 33.39 -0.49
CA LEU A 56 -1.04 33.80 -1.48
C LEU A 56 -0.70 35.26 -1.84
N ALA A 57 -0.44 35.53 -3.11
CA ALA A 57 -0.76 36.80 -3.75
C ALA A 57 -0.63 36.70 -5.28
N ALA A 58 -1.79 36.86 -5.94
CA ALA A 58 -2.03 37.47 -7.25
C ALA A 58 -1.11 37.11 -8.44
N ALA A 59 -1.61 36.22 -9.31
CA ALA A 59 -1.42 36.32 -10.75
C ALA A 59 -2.74 35.99 -11.44
N GLN A 60 -3.24 36.89 -12.29
CA GLN A 60 -4.42 36.66 -13.13
C GLN A 60 -4.02 35.68 -14.25
N PRO A 61 -4.76 34.56 -14.47
CA PRO A 61 -4.44 33.66 -15.57
C PRO A 61 -4.95 34.27 -16.89
N VAL A 62 -4.04 34.44 -17.85
CA VAL A 62 -4.39 34.61 -19.26
C VAL A 62 -4.93 33.27 -19.74
N PHE A 63 -6.20 33.21 -20.11
CA PHE A 63 -6.82 32.00 -20.64
C PHE A 63 -6.30 31.72 -22.06
N PRO A 64 -5.74 30.53 -22.34
CA PRO A 64 -5.33 30.17 -23.69
C PRO A 64 -6.54 30.05 -24.62
N THR A 65 -6.36 30.35 -25.90
CA THR A 65 -7.39 30.18 -26.93
C THR A 65 -7.69 28.70 -27.17
N SER A 66 -8.93 28.39 -27.57
CA SER A 66 -9.44 27.02 -27.76
C SER A 66 -8.50 26.10 -28.56
N SER A 67 -7.88 26.60 -29.64
CA SER A 67 -6.95 25.83 -30.47
C SER A 67 -5.62 25.47 -29.78
N ALA A 68 -5.09 26.34 -28.91
CA ALA A 68 -3.86 26.04 -28.18
C ALA A 68 -4.10 25.01 -27.07
N LEU A 69 -5.28 25.04 -26.44
CA LEU A 69 -5.69 24.01 -25.48
C LEU A 69 -5.81 22.65 -26.14
N VAL A 70 -6.48 22.57 -27.30
CA VAL A 70 -6.61 21.32 -28.07
C VAL A 70 -5.24 20.74 -28.44
N SER A 71 -4.32 21.56 -28.98
CA SER A 71 -2.95 21.12 -29.29
C SER A 71 -2.19 20.60 -28.06
N SER A 72 -2.34 21.25 -26.90
CA SER A 72 -1.66 20.81 -25.67
C SER A 72 -2.20 19.48 -25.12
N VAL A 73 -3.48 19.21 -25.36
CA VAL A 73 -4.12 17.94 -25.00
C VAL A 73 -3.67 16.84 -25.94
N ASP A 74 -3.59 17.10 -27.25
CA ASP A 74 -3.09 16.16 -28.24
C ASP A 74 -1.62 15.79 -27.95
N ASP A 75 -0.76 16.76 -27.66
CA ASP A 75 0.64 16.54 -27.27
C ASP A 75 0.76 15.71 -25.97
N LEU A 76 -0.16 15.90 -25.03
CA LEU A 76 -0.21 15.12 -23.79
C LEU A 76 -0.76 13.71 -24.04
N PHE A 77 -1.73 13.55 -24.92
CA PHE A 77 -2.27 12.25 -25.32
C PHE A 77 -1.20 11.39 -26.00
N GLU A 78 -0.49 11.94 -26.99
CA GLU A 78 0.63 11.25 -27.64
C GLU A 78 1.71 10.88 -26.62
N PHE A 79 2.02 11.82 -25.70
CA PHE A 79 2.93 11.55 -24.61
C PHE A 79 2.44 10.37 -23.76
N ILE A 80 1.20 10.38 -23.25
CA ILE A 80 0.62 9.28 -22.46
C ILE A 80 0.75 7.95 -23.22
N CYS A 81 0.41 7.93 -24.50
CA CYS A 81 0.43 6.73 -25.33
C CYS A 81 1.85 6.17 -25.55
N SER A 82 2.88 7.00 -25.45
CA SER A 82 4.30 6.57 -25.50
C SER A 82 4.80 5.92 -24.20
N GLY A 83 4.00 5.93 -23.14
CA GLY A 83 4.41 5.49 -21.80
C GLY A 83 4.74 3.99 -21.72
N PRO A 84 5.84 3.59 -21.04
CA PRO A 84 6.30 2.20 -20.98
C PRO A 84 5.37 1.25 -20.23
N LEU A 85 4.43 1.76 -19.43
CA LEU A 85 3.47 0.94 -18.69
C LEU A 85 2.16 0.71 -19.42
N LEU A 86 1.86 1.43 -20.50
CA LEU A 86 0.53 1.45 -21.12
C LEU A 86 0.04 0.05 -21.49
N GLN A 87 0.86 -0.70 -22.22
CA GLN A 87 0.56 -2.08 -22.62
C GLN A 87 0.46 -3.02 -21.42
N ARG A 88 1.33 -2.84 -20.41
CA ARG A 88 1.38 -3.69 -19.21
C ARG A 88 0.17 -3.50 -18.31
N THR A 89 -0.40 -2.31 -18.28
CA THR A 89 -1.63 -1.99 -17.55
C THR A 89 -2.89 -2.27 -18.38
N GLY A 90 -2.74 -2.81 -19.60
CA GLY A 90 -3.85 -3.19 -20.47
C GLY A 90 -4.64 -1.99 -21.00
N PHE A 91 -3.98 -0.86 -21.22
CA PHE A 91 -4.54 0.28 -21.95
C PHE A 91 -4.02 0.28 -23.39
N THR A 92 -4.90 0.65 -24.31
CA THR A 92 -4.58 0.96 -25.70
C THR A 92 -4.76 2.46 -25.95
N ALA A 93 -4.25 2.99 -27.06
CA ALA A 93 -4.42 4.40 -27.42
C ALA A 93 -5.90 4.79 -27.49
N GLU A 94 -6.76 3.89 -28.01
CA GLU A 94 -8.20 4.08 -28.08
C GLU A 94 -8.82 4.21 -26.69
N SER A 95 -8.48 3.30 -25.77
CA SER A 95 -9.00 3.36 -24.39
C SER A 95 -8.49 4.57 -23.59
N VAL A 96 -7.32 5.11 -23.96
CA VAL A 96 -6.81 6.37 -23.39
C VAL A 96 -7.62 7.54 -23.92
N ALA A 97 -7.91 7.57 -25.22
CA ALA A 97 -8.68 8.64 -25.85
C ALA A 97 -10.10 8.69 -25.28
N GLU A 98 -10.76 7.53 -25.14
CA GLU A 98 -12.09 7.42 -24.53
C GLU A 98 -12.12 7.87 -23.06
N GLY A 99 -11.01 7.67 -22.34
CA GLY A 99 -10.90 7.94 -20.91
C GLY A 99 -10.10 9.17 -20.53
N ILE A 100 -9.72 10.03 -21.48
CA ILE A 100 -8.68 11.06 -21.31
C ILE A 100 -8.98 12.01 -20.14
N ASP A 101 -10.25 12.37 -19.93
CA ASP A 101 -10.68 13.21 -18.81
C ASP A 101 -10.29 12.61 -17.45
N LYS A 102 -10.38 11.29 -17.29
CA LYS A 102 -9.97 10.60 -16.05
C LYS A 102 -8.45 10.66 -15.87
N TRP A 103 -7.68 10.55 -16.96
CA TRP A 103 -6.22 10.70 -16.92
C TRP A 103 -5.82 12.10 -16.49
N LEU A 104 -6.42 13.14 -17.09
CA LEU A 104 -6.16 14.54 -16.75
C LEU A 104 -6.57 14.85 -15.31
N LEU A 105 -7.75 14.39 -14.88
CA LEU A 105 -8.23 14.59 -13.52
C LEU A 105 -7.28 13.97 -12.48
N CYS A 106 -6.83 12.73 -12.70
CA CYS A 106 -5.85 12.06 -11.84
C CYS A 106 -4.51 12.79 -11.87
N GLY A 107 -4.07 13.24 -13.04
CA GLY A 107 -2.85 14.04 -13.22
C GLY A 107 -2.90 15.31 -12.38
N GLY A 108 -3.97 16.10 -12.47
CA GLY A 108 -4.15 17.31 -11.67
C GLY A 108 -4.21 17.05 -10.16
N TYR A 109 -4.79 15.92 -9.72
CA TYR A 109 -4.70 15.51 -8.30
C TYR A 109 -3.27 15.25 -7.87
N LEU A 110 -2.47 14.54 -8.67
CA LEU A 110 -1.07 14.25 -8.36
C LEU A 110 -0.20 15.50 -8.40
N CYS A 111 -0.42 16.41 -9.36
CA CYS A 111 0.28 17.70 -9.40
C CYS A 111 0.03 18.47 -8.10
N ARG A 112 -1.22 18.54 -7.62
CA ARG A 112 -1.54 19.16 -6.33
C ARG A 112 -0.90 18.44 -5.15
N LEU A 113 -0.89 17.11 -5.14
CA LEU A 113 -0.29 16.31 -4.07
C LEU A 113 1.22 16.59 -3.92
N PHE A 114 1.92 16.69 -5.04
CA PHE A 114 3.37 16.85 -5.09
C PHE A 114 3.84 18.31 -5.26
N GLY A 115 2.92 19.28 -5.29
CA GLY A 115 3.24 20.69 -5.48
C GLY A 115 3.82 21.04 -6.85
N LEU A 116 3.43 20.28 -7.89
CA LEU A 116 3.88 20.49 -9.27
C LEU A 116 2.98 21.48 -10.01
N ASN A 117 3.57 22.27 -10.92
CA ASN A 117 2.79 23.13 -11.81
C ASN A 117 2.22 22.32 -12.97
N GLU A 118 0.92 22.02 -12.92
CA GLU A 118 0.21 21.21 -13.92
C GLU A 118 0.35 21.74 -15.36
N LEU A 119 0.43 23.06 -15.53
CA LEU A 119 0.57 23.70 -16.84
C LEU A 119 2.02 23.73 -17.36
N GLN A 120 3.00 23.41 -16.50
CA GLN A 120 4.44 23.53 -16.79
C GLN A 120 5.23 22.38 -16.17
N LEU A 121 4.80 21.14 -16.41
CA LEU A 121 5.54 19.96 -15.97
C LEU A 121 6.82 19.78 -16.79
N THR A 122 7.94 19.59 -16.11
CA THR A 122 9.17 19.10 -16.77
C THR A 122 8.93 17.68 -17.31
N ALA A 123 9.72 17.24 -18.29
CA ALA A 123 9.57 15.89 -18.85
C ALA A 123 9.63 14.76 -17.80
N PRO A 124 10.54 14.78 -16.79
CA PRO A 124 10.54 13.78 -15.71
C PRO A 124 9.30 13.82 -14.81
N GLU A 125 8.76 15.01 -14.53
CA GLU A 125 7.52 15.15 -13.75
C GLU A 125 6.32 14.65 -14.54
N LYS A 126 6.22 15.03 -15.82
CA LYS A 126 5.19 14.54 -16.75
C LYS A 126 5.22 13.02 -16.85
N ALA A 127 6.42 12.42 -17.00
CA ALA A 127 6.59 10.96 -17.01
C ALA A 127 6.16 10.32 -15.67
N ARG A 128 6.58 10.88 -14.53
CA ARG A 128 6.20 10.36 -13.21
C ARG A 128 4.68 10.35 -13.01
N VAL A 129 3.99 11.41 -13.43
CA VAL A 129 2.53 11.52 -13.32
C VAL A 129 1.86 10.58 -14.32
N TYR A 130 2.11 10.78 -15.61
CA TYR A 130 1.31 10.20 -16.69
C TYR A 130 1.83 8.86 -17.23
N HIS A 131 3.10 8.52 -17.05
CA HIS A 131 3.64 7.20 -17.44
C HIS A 131 3.74 6.22 -16.28
N PHE A 132 3.65 6.70 -15.04
CA PHE A 132 3.82 5.86 -13.86
C PHE A 132 2.60 5.87 -12.93
N TYR A 133 2.28 6.99 -12.27
CA TYR A 133 1.24 6.99 -11.24
C TYR A 133 -0.18 6.83 -11.79
N VAL A 134 -0.57 7.62 -12.79
CA VAL A 134 -1.92 7.53 -13.39
C VAL A 134 -2.21 6.14 -13.98
N PRO A 135 -1.36 5.55 -14.85
CA PRO A 135 -1.66 4.24 -15.41
C PRO A 135 -1.75 3.13 -14.35
N VAL A 136 -0.92 3.20 -13.30
CA VAL A 136 -0.99 2.24 -12.19
C VAL A 136 -2.30 2.41 -11.40
N PHE A 137 -2.71 3.63 -11.10
CA PHE A 137 -3.98 3.90 -10.42
C PHE A 137 -5.18 3.39 -11.23
N LEU A 138 -5.22 3.71 -12.52
CA LEU A 138 -6.32 3.29 -13.39
C LEU A 138 -6.33 1.76 -13.62
N TRP A 139 -5.17 1.11 -13.56
CA TRP A 139 -5.09 -0.34 -13.53
C TRP A 139 -5.69 -0.91 -12.24
N CYS A 140 -5.38 -0.34 -11.08
CA CYS A 140 -5.97 -0.76 -9.80
C CYS A 140 -7.50 -0.61 -9.83
N GLU A 141 -8.01 0.49 -10.35
CA GLU A 141 -9.45 0.73 -10.55
C GLU A 141 -10.09 -0.38 -11.39
N LYS A 142 -9.50 -0.72 -12.54
CA LYS A 142 -9.96 -1.84 -13.39
C LYS A 142 -9.95 -3.18 -12.64
N GLN A 143 -8.97 -3.44 -11.77
CA GLN A 143 -8.95 -4.67 -10.99
C GLN A 143 -10.06 -4.69 -9.93
N ILE A 144 -10.33 -3.55 -9.27
CA ILE A 144 -11.42 -3.42 -8.29
C ILE A 144 -12.76 -3.64 -8.98
N GLU A 145 -13.00 -3.01 -10.14
CA GLU A 145 -14.23 -3.19 -10.92
C GLU A 145 -14.44 -4.66 -11.30
N ARG A 146 -13.41 -5.34 -11.82
CA ARG A 146 -13.47 -6.78 -12.14
C ARG A 146 -13.74 -7.64 -10.90
N HIS A 147 -13.12 -7.31 -9.77
CA HIS A 147 -13.33 -8.02 -8.51
C HIS A 147 -14.77 -7.88 -8.06
N VAL A 148 -15.32 -6.67 -8.03
CA VAL A 148 -16.72 -6.43 -7.65
C VAL A 148 -17.70 -7.17 -8.58
N LEU A 149 -17.49 -7.09 -9.90
CA LEU A 149 -18.33 -7.82 -10.87
C LEU A 149 -18.27 -9.34 -10.70
N GLY A 150 -17.16 -9.88 -10.20
CA GLY A 150 -16.98 -11.30 -9.93
C GLY A 150 -17.69 -11.81 -8.67
N PHE A 151 -18.15 -10.92 -7.77
CA PHE A 151 -18.78 -11.29 -6.49
C PHE A 151 -20.30 -11.52 -6.57
N GLY A 152 -20.92 -11.42 -7.76
CA GLY A 152 -22.29 -11.86 -8.04
C GLY A 152 -23.41 -10.92 -7.56
N ASP A 153 -24.64 -11.20 -8.02
CA ASP A 153 -25.87 -10.40 -7.75
C ASP A 153 -26.50 -10.64 -6.35
N VAL A 154 -25.78 -11.31 -5.45
CA VAL A 154 -26.29 -11.59 -4.09
C VAL A 154 -26.15 -10.32 -3.25
N GLU A 155 -27.03 -10.10 -2.27
CA GLU A 155 -26.99 -8.95 -1.33
C GLU A 155 -25.69 -8.81 -0.51
N GLU A 156 -24.66 -9.62 -0.79
CA GLU A 156 -23.34 -9.56 -0.18
C GLU A 156 -22.48 -8.47 -0.85
N VAL A 157 -22.05 -7.50 -0.04
CA VAL A 157 -21.09 -6.47 -0.46
C VAL A 157 -19.73 -7.12 -0.69
N ALA A 158 -19.16 -6.97 -1.88
CA ALA A 158 -17.84 -7.50 -2.21
C ALA A 158 -16.79 -7.01 -1.18
N PRO A 159 -15.95 -7.91 -0.62
CA PRO A 159 -14.88 -7.51 0.28
C PRO A 159 -13.85 -6.66 -0.48
N PRO A 160 -13.08 -5.79 0.20
CA PRO A 160 -12.03 -5.01 -0.45
C PRO A 160 -11.03 -5.92 -1.17
N LEU A 161 -10.64 -5.51 -2.38
CA LEU A 161 -9.60 -6.19 -3.14
C LEU A 161 -8.23 -5.94 -2.50
N VAL A 162 -7.43 -6.99 -2.29
CA VAL A 162 -6.04 -6.83 -1.84
C VAL A 162 -5.11 -6.75 -3.05
N ILE A 163 -4.39 -5.64 -3.20
CA ILE A 163 -3.40 -5.42 -4.25
C ILE A 163 -2.01 -5.41 -3.64
N GLY A 164 -1.20 -6.41 -4.01
CA GLY A 164 0.20 -6.54 -3.64
C GLY A 164 1.12 -5.68 -4.53
N ILE A 165 2.01 -4.91 -3.90
CA ILE A 165 2.98 -4.03 -4.57
C ILE A 165 4.39 -4.44 -4.17
N SER A 166 5.12 -5.04 -5.10
CA SER A 166 6.48 -5.56 -4.88
C SER A 166 7.52 -4.79 -5.69
N ALA A 167 8.63 -4.40 -5.07
CA ALA A 167 9.77 -3.77 -5.77
C ALA A 167 11.00 -3.69 -4.85
N PRO A 168 12.22 -3.49 -5.38
CA PRO A 168 13.45 -3.37 -4.57
C PRO A 168 13.47 -2.18 -3.62
N GLN A 169 14.14 -2.28 -2.46
CA GLN A 169 14.28 -1.14 -1.53
C GLN A 169 14.81 0.12 -2.23
N GLY A 170 14.35 1.30 -1.80
CA GLY A 170 14.71 2.58 -2.41
C GLY A 170 14.00 2.91 -3.74
N SER A 171 13.20 2.00 -4.31
CA SER A 171 12.51 2.23 -5.59
C SER A 171 11.28 3.16 -5.54
N GLY A 172 11.00 3.79 -4.40
CA GLY A 172 9.85 4.70 -4.25
C GLY A 172 8.47 4.04 -4.07
N LYS A 173 8.38 2.78 -3.63
CA LYS A 173 7.08 2.10 -3.40
C LYS A 173 6.18 2.84 -2.42
N THR A 174 6.73 3.24 -1.27
CA THR A 174 5.96 3.99 -0.26
C THR A 174 5.40 5.29 -0.83
N THR A 175 6.16 5.96 -1.71
CA THR A 175 5.68 7.16 -2.42
C THR A 175 4.57 6.83 -3.42
N LEU A 176 4.68 5.72 -4.16
CA LEU A 176 3.62 5.23 -5.04
C LEU A 176 2.35 4.91 -4.25
N VAL A 177 2.45 4.13 -3.17
CA VAL A 177 1.32 3.74 -2.31
C VAL A 177 0.63 4.97 -1.73
N PHE A 178 1.41 5.95 -1.26
CA PHE A 178 0.90 7.23 -0.78
C PHE A 178 0.12 7.99 -1.87
N ALA A 179 0.63 8.02 -3.11
CA ALA A 179 -0.04 8.64 -4.24
C ALA A 179 -1.35 7.91 -4.60
N LEU A 180 -1.35 6.58 -4.57
CA LEU A 180 -2.53 5.76 -4.86
C LEU A 180 -3.61 5.92 -3.79
N GLU A 181 -3.25 5.87 -2.51
CA GLU A 181 -4.17 6.11 -1.39
C GLU A 181 -4.83 7.49 -1.51
N TYR A 182 -4.03 8.52 -1.84
CA TYR A 182 -4.55 9.86 -2.07
C TYR A 182 -5.52 9.88 -3.26
N LEU A 183 -5.18 9.26 -4.39
CA LEU A 183 -6.06 9.21 -5.56
C LEU A 183 -7.38 8.50 -5.25
N PHE A 184 -7.35 7.33 -4.59
CA PHE A 184 -8.58 6.63 -4.18
C PHE A 184 -9.49 7.56 -3.37
N ARG A 185 -8.93 8.24 -2.37
CA ARG A 185 -9.68 9.19 -1.53
C ARG A 185 -10.27 10.34 -2.35
N ARG A 186 -9.51 10.90 -3.30
CA ARG A 186 -10.00 11.99 -4.16
C ARG A 186 -11.07 11.54 -5.16
N THR A 187 -11.06 10.26 -5.52
CA THR A 187 -12.08 9.63 -6.37
C THR A 187 -13.25 9.02 -5.58
N GLY A 188 -13.34 9.27 -4.26
CA GLY A 188 -14.48 8.83 -3.44
C GLY A 188 -14.43 7.37 -3.00
N ARG A 189 -13.26 6.73 -3.01
CA ARG A 189 -13.05 5.36 -2.52
C ARG A 189 -12.20 5.35 -1.26
N ASN A 190 -12.57 4.54 -0.28
CA ASN A 190 -11.74 4.29 0.89
C ASN A 190 -10.78 3.13 0.59
N ALA A 191 -9.52 3.34 0.98
CA ALA A 191 -8.43 2.39 0.84
C ALA A 191 -7.68 2.26 2.17
N ALA A 192 -7.17 1.07 2.46
CA ALA A 192 -6.21 0.85 3.55
C ALA A 192 -4.82 0.60 2.98
N THR A 193 -3.79 1.05 3.70
CA THR A 193 -2.38 0.87 3.31
C THR A 193 -1.61 0.13 4.40
N LEU A 194 -0.96 -0.97 4.00
CA LEU A 194 -0.12 -1.81 4.85
C LEU A 194 1.24 -2.02 4.19
N SER A 195 2.29 -2.01 4.99
CA SER A 195 3.61 -2.48 4.58
C SER A 195 3.90 -3.83 5.22
N ILE A 196 4.61 -4.72 4.52
CA ILE A 196 5.12 -5.94 5.13
C ILE A 196 6.00 -5.63 6.36
N ASP A 197 6.69 -4.48 6.33
CA ASP A 197 7.51 -3.99 7.43
C ASP A 197 6.68 -3.67 8.70
N ASP A 198 5.37 -3.44 8.59
CA ASP A 198 4.49 -3.24 9.76
C ASP A 198 4.30 -4.54 10.56
N PHE A 199 4.61 -5.68 9.94
CA PHE A 199 4.46 -7.02 10.49
C PHE A 199 5.80 -7.67 10.87
N TYR A 200 6.86 -6.89 11.08
CA TYR A 200 8.04 -7.45 11.74
C TYR A 200 7.67 -8.03 13.11
N LEU A 201 8.41 -9.07 13.51
CA LEU A 201 8.35 -9.61 14.87
C LEU A 201 8.63 -8.51 15.90
N THR A 202 8.02 -8.61 17.09
CA THR A 202 8.37 -7.73 18.21
C THR A 202 9.86 -7.86 18.57
N ALA A 203 10.40 -6.89 19.30
CA ALA A 203 11.80 -6.92 19.73
C ALA A 203 12.15 -8.21 20.50
N GLU A 204 11.22 -8.69 21.33
CA GLU A 204 11.34 -9.95 22.07
C GLU A 204 11.36 -11.16 21.15
N GLU A 205 10.40 -11.27 20.22
CA GLU A 205 10.31 -12.36 19.27
C GLU A 205 11.50 -12.40 18.30
N GLN A 206 12.00 -11.24 17.86
CA GLN A 206 13.20 -11.14 17.05
C GLN A 206 14.45 -11.57 17.83
N ALA A 207 14.52 -11.30 19.13
CA ALA A 207 15.60 -11.80 19.99
C ALA A 207 15.54 -13.33 20.13
N LYS A 208 14.34 -13.88 20.30
CA LYS A 208 14.11 -15.33 20.33
C LYS A 208 14.52 -15.97 19.00
N LEU A 209 14.08 -15.43 17.86
CA LEU A 209 14.45 -15.91 16.52
C LEU A 209 15.97 -15.97 16.34
N ARG A 210 16.67 -14.89 16.72
CA ARG A 210 18.14 -14.83 16.68
C ARG A 210 18.78 -15.92 17.54
N SER A 211 18.31 -16.07 18.79
CA SER A 211 18.88 -17.06 19.73
C SER A 211 18.69 -18.51 19.27
N GLN A 212 17.60 -18.78 18.56
CA GLN A 212 17.28 -20.11 18.01
C GLN A 212 18.08 -20.43 16.74
N ASN A 213 18.67 -19.43 16.09
CA ASN A 213 19.39 -19.57 14.83
C ASN A 213 20.81 -18.98 14.92
N PRO A 214 21.66 -19.46 15.86
CA PRO A 214 23.00 -18.92 16.04
C PRO A 214 23.84 -19.10 14.77
N GLY A 215 24.59 -18.05 14.40
CA GLY A 215 25.43 -18.04 13.20
C GLY A 215 24.69 -17.75 11.89
N ASN A 216 23.37 -17.59 11.89
CA ASN A 216 22.62 -17.16 10.71
C ASN A 216 22.47 -15.63 10.66
N ALA A 217 23.38 -14.95 9.95
CA ALA A 217 23.38 -13.50 9.81
C ALA A 217 22.07 -12.94 9.19
N LEU A 218 21.38 -13.72 8.35
CA LEU A 218 20.14 -13.28 7.70
C LEU A 218 18.96 -13.16 8.68
N LEU A 219 19.00 -13.87 9.81
CA LEU A 219 17.96 -13.85 10.85
C LEU A 219 18.38 -13.05 12.09
N GLU A 220 19.56 -12.43 12.06
CA GLU A 220 20.05 -11.64 13.18
C GLU A 220 19.22 -10.36 13.38
N PHE A 221 18.72 -9.78 12.30
CA PHE A 221 17.95 -8.54 12.29
C PHE A 221 16.63 -8.70 11.53
N ARG A 222 15.73 -7.75 11.76
CA ARG A 222 14.51 -7.62 10.94
C ARG A 222 14.89 -7.37 9.48
N GLY A 223 14.17 -7.98 8.55
CA GLY A 223 14.29 -7.68 7.12
C GLY A 223 13.94 -8.87 6.24
N ASN A 224 14.58 -10.00 6.50
CA ASN A 224 14.49 -11.19 5.65
C ASN A 224 13.25 -12.04 5.95
N ALA A 225 12.96 -12.99 5.06
CA ALA A 225 11.93 -13.99 5.29
C ALA A 225 12.18 -14.73 6.61
N GLY A 226 11.12 -14.88 7.42
CA GLY A 226 11.20 -15.44 8.78
C GLY A 226 11.23 -14.40 9.89
N SER A 227 11.56 -13.12 9.61
CA SER A 227 11.55 -12.06 10.62
C SER A 227 10.20 -11.35 10.80
N HIS A 228 9.11 -11.96 10.34
CA HIS A 228 7.78 -11.34 10.31
C HIS A 228 6.76 -12.20 11.07
N ASP A 229 5.84 -11.55 11.75
CA ASP A 229 4.70 -12.17 12.42
C ASP A 229 3.61 -12.51 11.39
N LEU A 230 3.70 -13.72 10.84
CA LEU A 230 2.83 -14.16 9.77
C LEU A 230 1.37 -14.27 10.22
N GLN A 231 1.12 -14.82 11.42
CA GLN A 231 -0.24 -14.98 11.92
C GLN A 231 -0.90 -13.62 12.12
N PHE A 232 -0.19 -12.67 12.72
CA PHE A 232 -0.69 -11.31 12.88
C PHE A 232 -0.99 -10.63 11.54
N SER A 233 -0.18 -10.87 10.51
CA SER A 233 -0.44 -10.34 9.16
C SER A 233 -1.71 -10.93 8.53
N LEU A 234 -1.92 -12.24 8.68
CA LEU A 234 -3.11 -12.93 8.16
C LEU A 234 -4.38 -12.48 8.87
N ASP A 235 -4.33 -12.37 10.19
CA ASP A 235 -5.45 -11.90 11.01
C ASP A 235 -5.82 -10.46 10.64
N THR A 236 -4.81 -9.60 10.46
CA THR A 236 -5.01 -8.19 10.05
C THR A 236 -5.64 -8.09 8.66
N LEU A 237 -5.12 -8.83 7.67
CA LEU A 237 -5.67 -8.83 6.30
C LEU A 237 -7.09 -9.41 6.27
N THR A 238 -7.36 -10.45 7.06
CA THR A 238 -8.69 -11.04 7.18
C THR A 238 -9.67 -10.05 7.79
N ALA A 239 -9.31 -9.39 8.89
CA ALA A 239 -10.15 -8.37 9.52
C ALA A 239 -10.44 -7.19 8.58
N LEU A 240 -9.46 -6.73 7.79
CA LEU A 240 -9.67 -5.66 6.81
C LEU A 240 -10.68 -6.03 5.73
N LYS A 241 -10.77 -7.31 5.35
CA LYS A 241 -11.76 -7.78 4.37
C LYS A 241 -13.19 -7.69 4.88
N GLU A 242 -13.39 -7.64 6.19
CA GLU A 242 -14.71 -7.52 6.80
C GLU A 242 -15.19 -6.06 6.91
N LEU A 243 -14.34 -5.07 6.62
CA LEU A 243 -14.70 -3.63 6.66
C LEU A 243 -15.53 -3.22 5.44
N THR A 244 -16.66 -3.88 5.21
CA THR A 244 -17.55 -3.68 4.04
C THR A 244 -18.67 -2.66 4.27
N LYS A 245 -18.81 -2.12 5.49
CA LYS A 245 -19.88 -1.19 5.88
C LYS A 245 -19.33 0.09 6.49
N ALA A 246 -20.09 1.19 6.32
CA ALA A 246 -19.78 2.47 6.95
C ALA A 246 -19.79 2.37 8.48
N GLY A 247 -18.94 3.15 9.16
CA GLY A 247 -18.82 3.15 10.62
C GLY A 247 -17.98 1.99 11.20
N MET A 248 -17.65 0.96 10.41
CA MET A 248 -16.71 -0.07 10.84
C MET A 248 -15.28 0.48 10.81
N LYS A 249 -14.59 0.46 11.96
CA LYS A 249 -13.27 1.05 12.13
C LYS A 249 -12.26 -0.01 12.55
N MET A 250 -11.03 0.15 12.06
CA MET A 250 -9.92 -0.71 12.43
C MET A 250 -8.63 0.11 12.49
N LYS A 251 -7.81 -0.16 13.51
CA LYS A 251 -6.45 0.38 13.59
C LYS A 251 -5.49 -0.48 12.78
N LEU A 252 -4.61 0.17 12.01
CA LEU A 252 -3.61 -0.51 11.19
C LEU A 252 -2.28 -0.60 11.93
N PRO A 253 -1.66 -1.79 12.01
CA PRO A 253 -0.38 -1.94 12.68
C PRO A 253 0.70 -1.03 12.08
N ARG A 254 1.59 -0.56 12.94
CA ARG A 254 2.80 0.15 12.55
C ARG A 254 3.99 -0.42 13.32
N TYR A 255 5.15 -0.39 12.67
CA TYR A 255 6.41 -0.78 13.29
C TYR A 255 7.31 0.44 13.49
N ASP A 256 7.76 0.66 14.72
CA ASP A 256 8.74 1.71 15.02
C ASP A 256 10.14 1.16 14.79
N LYS A 257 10.74 1.51 13.64
CA LYS A 257 12.11 1.13 13.28
C LYS A 257 13.18 1.79 14.15
N SER A 258 12.85 2.86 14.88
CA SER A 258 13.79 3.65 15.68
C SER A 258 13.91 3.17 17.13
N SER A 259 12.90 2.46 17.64
CA SER A 259 12.91 1.92 19.00
C SER A 259 14.09 0.94 19.20
N HIS A 260 14.41 0.65 20.47
CA HIS A 260 15.50 -0.26 20.84
C HIS A 260 16.84 0.06 20.16
N GLY A 261 17.19 1.35 20.07
CA GLY A 261 18.42 1.82 19.43
C GLY A 261 18.48 1.50 17.94
N GLY A 262 17.34 1.61 17.24
CA GLY A 262 17.25 1.31 15.80
C GLY A 262 17.05 -0.17 15.45
N ARG A 263 17.00 -1.06 16.46
CA ARG A 263 16.63 -2.48 16.26
C ARG A 263 15.13 -2.64 15.99
N GLY A 264 14.35 -1.66 16.43
CA GLY A 264 12.93 -1.51 16.18
C GLY A 264 12.06 -2.47 16.97
N ASP A 265 10.77 -2.15 17.02
CA ASP A 265 9.73 -2.91 17.70
C ASP A 265 8.37 -2.50 17.14
N ARG A 266 7.34 -3.31 17.43
CA ARG A 266 5.96 -2.96 17.09
C ARG A 266 5.58 -1.66 17.81
N ALA A 267 5.03 -0.70 17.08
CA ALA A 267 4.60 0.57 17.65
C ALA A 267 3.40 0.35 18.57
N ASP A 268 3.20 1.26 19.53
CA ASP A 268 2.07 1.20 20.44
C ASP A 268 0.73 1.28 19.66
N PRO A 269 -0.23 0.35 19.89
CA PRO A 269 -1.53 0.38 19.22
C PRO A 269 -2.33 1.68 19.41
N SER A 270 -2.03 2.49 20.43
CA SER A 270 -2.62 3.82 20.60
C SER A 270 -2.19 4.80 19.50
N GLU A 271 -1.01 4.62 18.90
CA GLU A 271 -0.45 5.48 17.83
C GLU A 271 -0.79 5.00 16.41
N TRP A 272 -1.37 3.81 16.29
CA TRP A 272 -1.74 3.22 15.00
C TRP A 272 -2.82 4.06 14.31
N PRO A 273 -2.69 4.35 12.99
CA PRO A 273 -3.70 5.05 12.25
C PRO A 273 -4.98 4.20 12.14
N GLU A 274 -6.13 4.87 12.13
CA GLU A 274 -7.43 4.24 11.97
C GLU A 274 -7.92 4.37 10.52
N VAL A 275 -8.53 3.30 10.02
CA VAL A 275 -9.28 3.30 8.76
C VAL A 275 -10.74 2.97 9.02
N GLU A 276 -11.61 3.47 8.14
CA GLU A 276 -13.06 3.28 8.23
C GLU A 276 -13.60 2.68 6.93
N GLY A 277 -14.52 1.72 7.06
CA GLY A 277 -15.26 1.13 5.95
C GLY A 277 -16.28 2.10 5.33
N PRO A 278 -16.90 1.72 4.19
CA PRO A 278 -16.61 0.52 3.41
C PRO A 278 -15.28 0.64 2.67
N LEU A 279 -14.36 -0.30 2.88
CA LEU A 279 -13.11 -0.36 2.13
C LEU A 279 -13.37 -0.99 0.77
N THR A 280 -12.76 -0.41 -0.26
CA THR A 280 -12.80 -0.97 -1.63
C THR A 280 -11.51 -1.71 -1.99
N VAL A 281 -10.40 -1.34 -1.34
CA VAL A 281 -9.09 -1.86 -1.66
C VAL A 281 -8.16 -1.81 -0.45
N VAL A 282 -7.31 -2.82 -0.33
CA VAL A 282 -6.15 -2.83 0.57
C VAL A 282 -4.90 -2.82 -0.30
N LEU A 283 -4.08 -1.78 -0.17
CA LEU A 283 -2.76 -1.70 -0.80
C LEU A 283 -1.74 -2.30 0.16
N PHE A 284 -1.18 -3.46 -0.21
CA PHE A 284 -0.18 -4.15 0.59
C PHE A 284 1.18 -4.10 -0.12
N GLU A 285 2.14 -3.38 0.44
CA GLU A 285 3.46 -3.20 -0.17
C GLU A 285 4.58 -3.92 0.57
N GLY A 286 5.63 -4.33 -0.15
CA GLY A 286 6.78 -4.98 0.46
C GLY A 286 7.81 -5.44 -0.56
N TRP A 287 9.08 -5.46 -0.18
CA TRP A 287 10.18 -5.72 -1.13
C TRP A 287 10.26 -7.18 -1.61
N MET A 288 9.72 -8.11 -0.82
CA MET A 288 9.72 -9.55 -1.10
C MET A 288 8.32 -10.12 -1.35
N LEU A 289 7.30 -9.27 -1.55
CA LEU A 289 5.96 -9.77 -1.85
C LEU A 289 5.96 -10.53 -3.17
N GLY A 290 5.35 -11.72 -3.16
CA GLY A 290 5.27 -12.63 -4.31
C GLY A 290 6.53 -13.48 -4.55
N PHE A 291 7.54 -13.41 -3.69
CA PHE A 291 8.69 -14.32 -3.78
C PHE A 291 8.24 -15.75 -3.46
N GLN A 292 8.75 -16.71 -4.22
CA GLN A 292 8.44 -18.13 -4.03
C GLN A 292 9.67 -18.86 -3.48
N PRO A 293 9.48 -19.82 -2.55
CA PRO A 293 10.58 -20.65 -2.08
C PRO A 293 11.12 -21.50 -3.22
N LEU A 294 12.43 -21.77 -3.19
CA LEU A 294 13.02 -22.79 -4.04
C LEU A 294 13.01 -24.14 -3.32
N PRO A 295 12.93 -25.27 -4.07
CA PRO A 295 13.15 -26.60 -3.52
C PRO A 295 14.51 -26.73 -2.81
N SER A 296 14.54 -27.48 -1.71
CA SER A 296 15.71 -27.56 -0.82
C SER A 296 17.00 -28.07 -1.49
N ASP A 297 16.87 -28.89 -2.53
CA ASP A 297 17.94 -29.43 -3.36
C ASP A 297 18.61 -28.34 -4.23
N VAL A 298 17.85 -27.33 -4.65
CA VAL A 298 18.36 -26.19 -5.45
C VAL A 298 19.14 -25.20 -4.55
N VAL A 299 18.67 -24.98 -3.32
CA VAL A 299 19.23 -23.97 -2.40
C VAL A 299 20.63 -24.34 -1.88
N LYS A 300 20.95 -25.64 -1.75
CA LYS A 300 22.26 -26.10 -1.24
C LYS A 300 23.46 -25.70 -2.10
N ALA A 301 23.24 -25.26 -3.34
CA ALA A 301 24.29 -24.80 -4.24
C ALA A 301 24.72 -23.33 -4.00
N VAL A 302 24.03 -22.59 -3.11
CA VAL A 302 24.27 -21.16 -2.86
C VAL A 302 24.67 -20.98 -1.39
N ASP A 303 25.81 -20.35 -1.13
CA ASP A 303 26.23 -19.95 0.23
C ASP A 303 25.62 -18.58 0.57
N PRO A 304 24.60 -18.51 1.45
CA PRO A 304 23.92 -17.26 1.77
C PRO A 304 24.77 -16.30 2.63
N GLN A 305 25.95 -16.72 3.09
CA GLN A 305 26.84 -15.93 3.96
C GLN A 305 28.04 -15.32 3.21
N LYS A 306 28.17 -15.57 1.90
CA LYS A 306 29.29 -15.09 1.06
C LYS A 306 28.94 -13.95 0.09
N SER A 307 27.78 -13.31 0.23
CA SER A 307 27.41 -12.14 -0.56
C SER A 307 27.92 -10.83 0.04
#